data_AF-A0A846PDC8-F1
#
_entry.id   AF-A0A846PDC8-F1
#
_cell.length_a   1.000
_cell.length_b   1.000
_cell.length_c   1.000
_cell.angle_alpha   90.00
_cell.angle_beta   90.00
_cell.angle_gamma   90.00
#
_symmetry.space_group_name_H-M   'P 1'
#
loop_
_entity.id
_entity.type
_entity.pdbx_description
1 polymer ?
#
loop_
_entity_poly.entity_id
_entity_poly.type
_entity_poly.pdbx_seq_one_letter_code
_entity_poly.pdbx_strand_id
1 'polypeptide(L)'
;MPKRVECYTRVHVDKSECCGAQSVGTNDKIPLQLTRDKLNHIKNVGALALVTICPFCRMMHDANRGRIEKTFNENLRCTRFTLSTALRPGHWIFT
;
A
#
# COMPACT_ATOMS: atom_id res chain seq x y z
N MET A 1 8.89 14.46 -20.39
CA MET A 1 9.16 13.05 -20.79
C MET A 1 8.87 12.16 -19.60
N PRO A 2 7.83 11.31 -19.61
CA PRO A 2 7.57 10.42 -18.48
C PRO A 2 8.71 9.40 -18.43
N LYS A 3 9.47 9.40 -17.33
CA LYS A 3 10.49 8.38 -17.09
C LYS A 3 9.76 7.03 -17.08
N ARG A 4 10.22 6.10 -17.92
CA ARG A 4 9.78 4.69 -17.89
C ARG A 4 10.02 4.22 -16.46
N VAL A 5 8.96 4.12 -15.66
CA VAL A 5 9.07 3.62 -14.28
C VAL A 5 9.29 2.13 -14.45
N GLU A 6 10.54 1.70 -14.36
CA GLU A 6 10.89 0.29 -14.36
C GLU A 6 10.29 -0.32 -13.07
N CYS A 7 9.09 -0.88 -13.21
CA CYS A 7 8.32 -1.43 -12.10
C CYS A 7 8.96 -2.76 -11.68
N TYR A 8 10.08 -2.70 -10.97
CA TYR A 8 10.69 -3.89 -10.40
C TYR A 8 9.97 -4.29 -9.11
N THR A 9 9.59 -5.56 -8.99
CA THR A 9 8.97 -6.06 -7.77
C THR A 9 10.01 -6.14 -6.65
N ARG A 10 9.92 -5.29 -5.64
CA ARG A 10 10.73 -5.43 -4.43
C ARG A 10 10.16 -6.56 -3.57
N VAL A 11 11.06 -7.41 -3.05
CA VAL A 11 10.71 -8.46 -2.08
C VAL A 11 10.82 -7.84 -0.70
N HIS A 12 9.77 -7.98 0.11
CA HIS A 12 9.73 -7.55 1.50
C HIS A 12 9.16 -8.69 2.34
N VAL A 13 9.40 -8.63 3.66
CA VAL A 13 8.82 -9.57 4.62
C VAL A 13 7.29 -9.40 4.56
N ASP A 14 6.57 -10.53 4.56
CA ASP A 14 5.10 -10.60 4.49
C ASP A 14 4.46 -10.19 3.15
N LYS A 15 5.21 -10.30 2.05
CA LYS A 15 4.71 -10.03 0.69
C LYS A 15 3.46 -10.84 0.33
N SER A 16 3.37 -12.10 0.76
CA SER A 16 2.27 -13.01 0.46
C SER A 16 1.12 -12.95 1.46
N GLU A 17 1.24 -12.19 2.54
CA GLU A 17 0.20 -12.17 3.58
C GLU A 17 -1.05 -11.40 3.13
N CYS A 18 -2.14 -11.53 3.87
CA CYS A 18 -3.37 -10.76 3.63
C CYS A 18 -3.24 -9.31 4.14
N CYS A 19 -3.95 -8.35 3.53
CA CYS A 19 -4.01 -6.96 4.06
C CYS A 19 -5.02 -6.80 5.21
N GLY A 20 -5.79 -7.84 5.53
CA GLY A 20 -6.79 -7.81 6.59
C GLY A 20 -8.08 -7.06 6.26
N ALA A 21 -8.29 -6.64 5.00
CA ALA A 21 -9.46 -5.84 4.61
C ALA A 21 -10.80 -6.40 5.05
N GLN A 22 -10.99 -7.70 4.85
CA GLN A 22 -12.25 -8.37 5.15
C GLN A 22 -12.49 -8.53 6.65
N SER A 23 -11.42 -8.51 7.46
CA SER A 23 -11.50 -8.67 8.92
C SER A 23 -11.81 -7.38 9.66
N VAL A 24 -11.74 -6.21 8.99
CA VAL A 24 -12.08 -4.90 9.60
C VAL A 24 -13.49 -4.90 10.17
N GLY A 25 -14.47 -5.47 9.44
CA GLY A 25 -15.86 -5.50 9.92
C GLY A 25 -16.07 -6.29 11.22
N THR A 26 -15.12 -7.15 11.60
CA THR A 26 -15.19 -7.94 12.84
C THR A 26 -14.25 -7.40 13.92
N ASN A 27 -13.08 -6.90 13.54
CA ASN A 27 -12.12 -6.28 14.46
C ASN A 27 -11.27 -5.26 13.70
N ASP A 28 -11.27 -4.02 14.17
CA ASP A 28 -10.49 -2.95 13.54
C ASP A 28 -9.00 -2.97 13.90
N LYS A 29 -8.61 -3.54 15.04
CA LYS A 29 -7.24 -3.40 15.58
C LYS A 29 -6.22 -4.26 14.84
N ILE A 30 -6.55 -5.53 14.63
CA ILE A 30 -5.70 -6.52 13.94
C ILE A 30 -5.37 -6.08 12.51
N PRO A 31 -6.35 -5.75 11.65
CA PRO A 31 -6.04 -5.37 10.27
C PRO A 31 -5.30 -4.04 10.17
N LEU A 32 -5.48 -3.11 11.12
CA LEU A 32 -4.67 -1.89 11.18
C LEU A 32 -3.20 -2.19 11.50
N GLN A 33 -2.92 -3.12 12.41
CA GLN A 33 -1.54 -3.58 12.70
C GLN A 33 -0.91 -4.25 11.48
N LEU A 34 -1.60 -5.22 10.87
CA LEU A 34 -1.13 -5.91 9.65
C LEU A 34 -0.83 -4.93 8.51
N THR A 35 -1.70 -3.94 8.32
CA THR A 35 -1.53 -2.90 7.29
C THR A 35 -0.32 -2.02 7.59
N ARG A 36 -0.11 -1.65 8.86
CA ARG A 36 1.06 -0.87 9.31
C ARG A 36 2.35 -1.62 9.05
N ASP A 37 2.45 -2.87 9.49
CA ASP A 37 3.68 -3.67 9.40
C ASP A 37 4.09 -3.84 7.94
N LYS A 38 3.12 -4.11 7.07
CA LYS A 38 3.34 -4.14 5.62
C LYS A 38 3.85 -2.84 5.05
N LEU A 39 3.23 -1.71 5.40
CA LEU A 39 3.67 -0.41 4.90
C LEU A 39 5.09 -0.08 5.39
N ASN A 40 5.44 -0.48 6.61
CA ASN A 40 6.79 -0.36 7.14
C ASN A 40 7.78 -1.27 6.38
N HIS A 41 7.44 -2.53 6.11
CA HIS A 41 8.28 -3.42 5.30
C HIS A 41 8.49 -2.90 3.88
N ILE A 42 7.44 -2.36 3.25
CA ILE A 42 7.49 -1.73 1.92
C ILE A 42 8.39 -0.49 1.93
N LYS A 43 8.28 0.34 2.98
CA LYS A 43 9.14 1.52 3.17
C LYS A 43 10.60 1.14 3.39
N ASN A 44 10.86 0.11 4.19
CA ASN A 44 12.21 -0.38 4.48
C ASN A 44 12.92 -0.90 3.24
N VAL A 45 12.19 -1.50 2.30
CA VAL A 45 12.76 -1.89 1.00
C VAL A 45 12.86 -0.73 0.03
N GLY A 46 12.49 0.51 0.39
CA GLY A 46 12.63 1.68 -0.48
C GLY A 46 11.70 1.68 -1.69
N ALA A 47 10.52 1.07 -1.60
CA ALA A 47 9.55 1.08 -2.67
C ALA A 47 8.86 2.46 -2.79
N LEU A 48 8.84 3.02 -3.99
CA LEU A 48 8.19 4.31 -4.27
C LEU A 48 6.67 4.20 -4.41
N ALA A 49 6.19 3.05 -4.88
CA ALA A 49 4.78 2.79 -5.09
C ALA A 49 4.41 1.34 -4.78
N LEU A 50 3.18 1.15 -4.29
CA LEU A 50 2.56 -0.14 -4.06
C LEU A 50 1.49 -0.37 -5.11
N VAL A 51 1.62 -1.43 -5.91
CA VAL A 51 0.60 -1.86 -6.88
C VAL A 51 -0.14 -3.06 -6.30
N THR A 52 -1.47 -2.95 -6.23
CA THR A 52 -2.35 -4.01 -5.72
C THR A 52 -3.31 -4.46 -6.81
N ILE A 53 -3.60 -5.76 -6.91
CA ILE A 53 -4.63 -6.25 -7.84
C ILE A 53 -6.03 -6.20 -7.24
N CYS A 54 -6.13 -6.30 -5.91
CA CYS A 54 -7.39 -6.31 -5.19
C CYS A 54 -7.83 -4.88 -4.81
N PRO A 55 -9.06 -4.45 -5.16
CA PRO A 55 -9.56 -3.11 -4.82
C PRO A 55 -9.69 -2.91 -3.30
N PHE A 56 -10.00 -3.97 -2.55
CA PHE A 56 -10.07 -3.89 -1.08
C PHE A 56 -8.69 -3.69 -0.45
N CYS A 57 -7.63 -4.30 -0.99
CA CYS A 57 -6.28 -4.01 -0.54
C CYS A 57 -5.94 -2.53 -0.74
N ARG A 58 -6.29 -1.97 -1.92
CA ARG A 58 -6.08 -0.53 -2.17
C ARG A 58 -6.82 0.32 -1.13
N MET A 59 -8.11 0.04 -0.93
CA MET A 59 -8.94 0.75 0.04
C MET A 59 -8.33 0.68 1.45
N MET A 60 -7.86 -0.50 1.89
CA MET A 60 -7.24 -0.67 3.19
C MET A 60 -5.99 0.17 3.37
N HIS A 61 -5.07 0.11 2.41
CA HIS A 61 -3.81 0.83 2.51
C HIS A 61 -3.99 2.34 2.34
N ASP A 62 -5.06 2.80 1.70
CA ASP A 62 -5.30 4.21 1.40
C ASP A 62 -6.23 4.87 2.43
N ALA A 63 -7.43 4.33 2.65
CA ALA A 63 -8.42 4.88 3.56
C ALA A 63 -8.00 4.80 5.03
N ASN A 64 -7.30 3.72 5.43
CA ASN A 64 -6.87 3.57 6.81
C ASN A 64 -5.51 4.19 7.10
N ARG A 65 -4.81 4.75 6.10
CA ARG A 65 -3.54 5.45 6.33
C ARG A 65 -3.69 6.50 7.43
N GLY A 66 -4.68 7.40 7.31
CA GLY A 66 -4.89 8.45 8.31
C GLY A 66 -5.21 7.90 9.71
N ARG A 67 -5.85 6.73 9.80
CA ARG A 67 -6.10 6.06 11.08
C ARG A 67 -4.80 5.50 11.65
N ILE A 68 -4.00 4.80 10.84
CA ILE A 68 -2.71 4.24 11.25
C ILE A 68 -1.74 5.35 11.68
N GLU A 69 -1.61 6.42 10.89
CA GLU A 69 -0.73 7.56 11.21
C GLU A 69 -1.13 8.22 12.53
N LYS A 70 -2.43 8.37 12.82
CA LYS A 70 -2.92 8.90 14.10
C LYS A 70 -2.73 7.94 15.27
N THR A 71 -2.99 6.65 15.07
CA THR A 71 -2.94 5.65 16.14
C THR A 71 -1.51 5.31 16.54
N PHE A 72 -0.57 5.30 15.59
CA PHE A 72 0.82 4.88 15.83
C PHE A 72 1.83 6.03 15.75
N ASN A 73 1.38 7.26 15.44
CA ASN A 73 2.23 8.44 15.29
C ASN A 73 3.40 8.24 14.30
N GLU A 74 3.16 7.48 13.23
CA GLU A 74 4.14 7.18 12.18
C GLU A 74 3.74 7.83 10.86
N ASN A 75 4.72 8.15 10.01
CA ASN A 75 4.47 8.69 8.67
C ASN A 75 4.69 7.62 7.59
N LEU A 76 3.61 7.19 6.94
CA LEU A 76 3.57 6.11 5.95
C LEU A 76 3.23 6.67 4.56
N ARG A 77 4.20 7.38 3.97
CA ARG A 77 4.14 7.86 2.59
C ARG A 77 4.57 6.76 1.62
N CYS A 78 3.60 6.20 0.91
CA CYS A 78 3.81 5.35 -0.26
C CYS A 78 2.66 5.59 -1.24
N THR A 79 2.94 5.76 -2.52
CA THR A 79 1.91 5.99 -3.53
C THR A 79 1.23 4.66 -3.88
N ARG A 80 -0.09 4.59 -3.81
CA ARG A 80 -0.85 3.32 -3.91
C ARG A 80 -1.70 3.28 -5.18
N PHE A 81 -1.46 2.28 -6.01
CA PHE A 81 -2.18 2.07 -7.26
C PHE A 81 -2.89 0.71 -7.28
N THR A 82 -4.02 0.63 -7.96
CA THR A 82 -4.51 -0.67 -8.47
C THR A 82 -3.78 -1.02 -9.74
N LEU A 83 -3.66 -2.31 -10.05
CA LEU A 83 -3.05 -2.79 -11.28
C LEU A 83 -3.69 -2.14 -12.52
N SER A 84 -5.01 -1.96 -12.52
CA SER A 84 -5.76 -1.28 -13.58
C SER A 84 -5.40 0.21 -13.74
N THR A 85 -5.02 0.90 -12.65
CA THR A 85 -4.54 2.29 -12.72
C THR A 85 -3.07 2.34 -13.13
N ALA A 86 -2.25 1.42 -12.63
CA ALA A 86 -0.84 1.32 -13.00
C ALA A 86 -0.71 1.05 -14.52
N LEU A 87 -1.48 0.13 -15.09
CA LEU A 87 -1.36 -0.20 -16.52
C LEU A 87 -1.89 0.89 -17.49
N ARG A 88 -2.50 1.98 -17.00
CA ARG A 88 -3.04 3.03 -17.89
C ARG A 88 -1.90 3.91 -18.44
N PRO A 89 -1.77 4.04 -19.77
CA PRO A 89 -0.81 4.99 -20.36
C PRO A 89 -1.15 6.42 -19.89
N GLY A 90 -0.17 7.14 -19.37
CA GLY A 90 -0.30 8.55 -19.00
C GLY A 90 -0.70 8.87 -17.55
N HIS A 91 -1.04 7.89 -16.71
CA HIS A 91 -1.40 8.12 -15.29
C HIS A 91 -0.21 8.00 -14.31
N TRP A 92 1.02 8.06 -14.82
CA TRP A 92 2.27 7.97 -14.06
C TRP A 92 2.80 9.35 -13.64
N ILE A 93 1.90 10.24 -13.24
CA ILE A 93 2.27 11.55 -12.71
C ILE A 93 2.49 11.36 -11.21
N PHE A 94 3.76 11.22 -10.83
CA PHE A 94 4.22 11.52 -9.47
C PHE A 94 4.06 13.02 -9.24
N THR A 95 2.84 13.45 -8.91
CA THR A 95 2.61 14.72 -8.19
C THR A 95 2.43 14.40 -6.72
#